data_AF-A0A7G6RJ14-F1
#
_entry.id   AF-A0A7G6RJ14-F1
#
_cell.length_a   1.000
_cell.length_b   1.000
_cell.length_c   1.000
_cell.angle_alpha   90.00
_cell.angle_beta   90.00
_cell.angle_gamma   90.00
#
_symmetry.space_group_name_H-M   'P 1'
#
loop_
_entity.id
_entity.type
_entity.pdbx_description
1 polymer ?
#
loop_
_entity_poly.entity_id
_entity_poly.type
_entity_poly.pdbx_seq_one_letter_code
_entity_poly.pdbx_strand_id
1 'polypeptide(L)'
;MARSNRREAGRRRLAMRLPHLRKLIMEARDPWQLELFEAYQMAVEARDSVRRRRFNPNLVLEYDETCLVIERHVICAIEEASYAHPLKSDEPSYPGG
;
A
#
# COMPACT_ATOMS: atom_id res chain seq x y z
N MET A 1 16.38 11.78 -1.43
CA MET A 1 16.02 11.05 -2.67
C MET A 1 15.68 9.57 -2.45
N ALA A 2 16.43 8.82 -1.63
CA ALA A 2 16.20 7.37 -1.44
C ALA A 2 14.79 6.99 -0.94
N ARG A 3 14.22 7.76 -0.01
CA ARG A 3 12.89 7.50 0.59
C ARG A 3 11.76 7.55 -0.43
N SER A 4 11.75 8.60 -1.25
CA SER A 4 10.72 8.80 -2.29
C SER A 4 10.77 7.71 -3.36
N ASN A 5 11.98 7.27 -3.73
CA ASN A 5 12.16 6.17 -4.68
C ASN A 5 11.63 4.84 -4.13
N ARG A 6 11.86 4.56 -2.84
CA ARG A 6 11.30 3.35 -2.19
C ARG A 6 9.78 3.37 -2.13
N ARG A 7 9.18 4.52 -1.82
CA ARG A 7 7.72 4.70 -1.83
C ARG A 7 7.13 4.39 -3.20
N GLU A 8 7.70 4.96 -4.27
CA GLU A 8 7.24 4.70 -5.64
C GLU A 8 7.45 3.25 -6.07
N ALA A 9 8.59 2.64 -5.72
CA ALA A 9 8.86 1.24 -6.03
C ALA A 9 7.86 0.30 -5.33
N GLY A 10 7.60 0.53 -4.04
CA GLY A 10 6.59 -0.20 -3.26
C GLY A 10 5.19 -0.02 -3.84
N ARG A 11 4.82 1.22 -4.18
CA ARG A 11 3.55 1.54 -4.83
C ARG A 11 3.35 0.76 -6.13
N ARG A 12 4.35 0.75 -7.02
CA ARG A 12 4.28 -0.01 -8.29
C ARG A 12 4.17 -1.51 -8.06
N ARG A 13 4.90 -2.06 -7.08
CA ARG A 13 4.81 -3.49 -6.75
C ARG A 13 3.44 -3.86 -6.18
N LEU A 14 2.90 -3.08 -5.26
CA LEU A 14 1.56 -3.27 -4.70
C LEU A 14 0.49 -3.16 -5.78
N ALA A 15 0.60 -2.20 -6.70
CA ALA A 15 -0.30 -2.06 -7.83
C ALA A 15 -0.30 -3.27 -8.79
N MET A 16 0.83 -3.97 -8.93
CA MET A 16 0.90 -5.23 -9.69
C MET A 16 0.37 -6.41 -8.88
N ARG A 17 0.56 -6.41 -7.56
CA ARG A 17 0.13 -7.48 -6.65
C ARG A 17 -1.38 -7.46 -6.39
N LEU A 18 -1.96 -6.26 -6.31
CA LEU A 18 -3.35 -5.98 -6.00
C LEU A 18 -4.00 -5.24 -7.19
N PRO A 19 -4.23 -5.91 -8.33
CA PRO A 19 -4.72 -5.26 -9.55
C PRO A 19 -6.09 -4.61 -9.38
N HIS A 20 -6.94 -5.16 -8.50
CA HIS A 20 -8.27 -4.62 -8.19
C HIS A 20 -8.21 -3.27 -7.45
N LEU A 21 -7.16 -3.01 -6.66
CA LEU A 21 -6.93 -1.72 -5.98
C LEU A 21 -5.92 -0.83 -6.71
N ARG A 22 -5.40 -1.26 -7.86
CA ARG A 22 -4.30 -0.57 -8.56
C ARG A 22 -4.55 0.92 -8.75
N LYS A 23 -5.77 1.29 -9.14
CA LYS A 23 -6.14 2.69 -9.36
C LYS A 23 -6.03 3.49 -8.07
N LEU A 24 -6.65 3.00 -6.99
CA LEU A 24 -6.61 3.63 -5.67
C LEU A 24 -5.19 3.72 -5.10
N ILE A 25 -4.37 2.66 -5.26
CA ILE A 25 -2.96 2.64 -4.84
C ILE A 25 -2.11 3.67 -5.62
N MET A 26 -2.40 3.87 -6.91
CA MET A 26 -1.70 4.88 -7.72
C MET A 26 -2.09 6.31 -7.33
N GLU A 27 -3.36 6.52 -6.97
CA GLU A 27 -3.92 7.82 -6.58
C GLU A 27 -3.67 8.17 -5.09
N ALA A 28 -3.31 7.18 -4.26
CA ALA A 28 -2.97 7.33 -2.85
C ALA A 28 -1.86 8.36 -2.61
N ARG A 29 -2.21 9.41 -1.87
CA ARG A 29 -1.32 10.51 -1.45
C ARG A 29 -1.22 10.65 0.07
N ASP A 30 -1.99 9.87 0.81
CA ASP A 30 -2.02 9.97 2.26
C ASP A 30 -0.64 9.57 2.85
N PRO A 31 -0.09 10.34 3.80
CA PRO A 31 1.21 10.04 4.39
C PRO A 31 1.31 8.62 4.94
N TRP A 32 0.26 8.11 5.57
CA TRP A 32 0.22 6.76 6.14
C TRP A 32 0.28 5.69 5.04
N GLN A 33 -0.49 5.86 3.97
CA GLN A 33 -0.44 4.98 2.80
C GLN A 33 0.97 4.96 2.17
N LEU A 34 1.62 6.13 2.07
CA LEU A 34 2.98 6.23 1.55
C LEU A 34 4.00 5.50 2.45
N GLU A 35 3.84 5.54 3.77
CA GLU A 35 4.70 4.79 4.69
C GLU A 35 4.50 3.28 4.55
N LEU A 36 3.26 2.82 4.35
CA LEU A 36 2.99 1.41 4.07
C LEU A 36 3.63 0.95 2.75
N PHE A 37 3.61 1.78 1.71
CA PHE A 37 4.30 1.47 0.44
C PHE A 37 5.81 1.35 0.63
N GLU A 38 6.40 2.24 1.42
CA GLU A 38 7.82 2.17 1.77
C GLU A 38 8.16 0.91 2.57
N ALA A 39 7.36 0.59 3.58
CA ALA A 39 7.52 -0.62 4.39
C ALA A 39 7.45 -1.88 3.53
N TYR A 40 6.49 -1.94 2.59
CA TYR A 40 6.39 -3.06 1.66
C TYR A 40 7.64 -3.19 0.78
N GLN A 41 8.15 -2.09 0.24
CA GLN A 41 9.38 -2.10 -0.54
C GLN A 41 10.56 -2.66 0.26
N MET A 42 10.71 -2.22 1.51
CA MET A 42 11.78 -2.69 2.40
C MET A 42 11.64 -4.18 2.73
N ALA A 43 10.43 -4.66 2.99
CA ALA A 43 10.18 -6.08 3.25
C ALA A 43 10.53 -6.95 2.03
N VAL A 44 10.16 -6.51 0.82
CA VAL A 44 10.51 -7.22 -0.42
C VAL A 44 12.02 -7.20 -0.68
N GLU A 45 12.70 -6.08 -0.42
CA GLU A 45 14.17 -5.98 -0.56
C GLU A 45 14.89 -6.92 0.43
N ALA A 46 14.40 -7.01 1.67
CA ALA A 46 14.93 -7.92 2.66
C ALA A 46 14.69 -9.39 2.25
N ARG A 47 13.47 -9.73 1.84
CA ARG A 47 13.13 -11.07 1.31
C ARG A 47 14.03 -11.47 0.15
N ASP A 48 14.21 -10.58 -0.82
CA ASP A 48 15.03 -10.83 -2.00
C ASP A 48 16.50 -11.01 -1.63
N SER A 49 17.00 -10.22 -0.67
CA SER A 49 18.36 -10.35 -0.14
C SER A 49 18.57 -11.71 0.54
N VAL A 50 17.61 -12.18 1.35
CA VAL A 50 17.66 -13.49 2.00
C VAL A 50 17.56 -14.61 0.97
N ARG A 51 16.67 -14.47 -0.03
CA ARG A 51 16.47 -15.47 -1.08
C ARG A 51 17.71 -15.64 -1.96
N ARG A 52 18.39 -14.54 -2.33
CA ARG A 52 19.65 -14.58 -3.10
C ARG A 52 20.77 -15.30 -2.35
N ARG A 53 20.80 -15.14 -1.03
CA ARG A 53 21.79 -15.76 -0.16
C ARG A 53 21.57 -17.28 -0.04
N ARG A 54 20.39 -17.83 -0.35
CA ARG A 54 20.05 -19.27 -0.31
C ARG A 54 20.33 -19.98 1.03
N PHE A 55 20.54 -19.22 2.11
CA PHE A 55 21.03 -19.79 3.38
C PHE A 55 19.91 -20.38 4.25
N ASN A 56 18.67 -19.85 4.21
CA ASN A 56 17.61 -20.24 5.15
C ASN A 56 16.20 -20.17 4.52
N PRO A 57 15.58 -21.30 4.16
CA PRO A 57 14.23 -21.31 3.60
C PRO A 57 13.16 -20.83 4.61
N ASN A 58 13.32 -21.14 5.89
CA ASN A 58 12.41 -20.68 6.95
C ASN A 58 12.39 -19.15 7.06
N LEU A 59 13.57 -18.53 6.98
CA LEU A 59 13.68 -17.07 7.02
C LEU A 59 13.00 -16.42 5.80
N VAL A 60 13.08 -17.05 4.62
CA VAL A 60 12.34 -16.56 3.44
C VAL A 60 10.84 -16.59 3.68
N LEU A 61 10.32 -17.63 4.32
CA LEU A 61 8.90 -17.74 4.67
C LEU A 61 8.47 -16.63 5.65
N GLU A 62 9.26 -16.36 6.69
CA GLU A 62 8.96 -15.28 7.64
C GLU A 62 8.89 -13.90 6.95
N TYR A 63 9.78 -13.65 5.98
CA TYR A 63 9.74 -12.43 5.18
C TYR A 63 8.56 -12.39 4.20
N ASP A 64 8.14 -13.53 3.65
CA ASP A 64 6.92 -13.63 2.84
C ASP A 64 5.67 -13.33 3.67
N GLU A 65 5.56 -13.90 4.87
CA GLU A 65 4.47 -13.60 5.81
C GLU A 65 4.45 -12.11 6.20
N THR A 66 5.62 -11.52 6.44
CA THR A 66 5.75 -10.08 6.69
C THR A 66 5.23 -9.26 5.52
N CYS A 67 5.56 -9.63 4.28
CA CYS A 67 5.04 -8.96 3.09
C CYS A 67 3.50 -9.04 3.03
N LEU A 68 2.92 -10.21 3.34
CA LEU A 68 1.46 -10.41 3.35
C LEU A 68 0.76 -9.58 4.43
N VAL A 69 1.35 -9.44 5.62
CA VAL A 69 0.83 -8.56 6.68
C VAL A 69 0.76 -7.11 6.19
N ILE A 70 1.83 -6.63 5.55
CA ILE A 70 1.87 -5.26 5.01
C ILE A 70 0.85 -5.09 3.88
N GLU A 71 0.69 -6.08 3.00
CA GLU A 71 -0.34 -6.06 1.94
C GLU A 71 -1.74 -5.88 2.53
N ARG A 72 -2.08 -6.60 3.61
CA ARG A 72 -3.37 -6.45 4.30
C ARG A 72 -3.55 -5.05 4.89
N HIS A 73 -2.52 -4.49 5.52
CA HIS A 73 -2.61 -3.12 6.05
C HIS A 73 -2.80 -2.09 4.94
N VAL A 74 -2.17 -2.29 3.76
CA VAL A 74 -2.39 -1.44 2.58
C VAL A 74 -3.84 -1.54 2.11
N ILE A 75 -4.40 -2.75 2.02
CA ILE A 75 -5.80 -2.95 1.62
C ILE A 75 -6.72 -2.18 2.57
N CYS A 76 -6.59 -2.39 3.89
CA CYS A 76 -7.39 -1.67 4.89
C CYS A 76 -7.23 -0.15 4.75
N ALA A 77 -6.01 0.37 4.66
CA ALA A 77 -5.77 1.81 4.56
C ALA A 77 -6.31 2.44 3.25
N ILE A 78 -6.36 1.67 2.16
CA ILE A 78 -6.91 2.11 0.88
C ILE A 78 -8.43 2.07 0.89
N GLU A 79 -9.01 1.00 1.44
CA GLU A 79 -10.46 0.85 1.58
C GLU A 79 -11.02 1.87 2.56
N GLU A 80 -10.43 2.04 3.74
CA GLU A 80 -10.83 3.04 4.72
C GLU A 80 -10.75 4.46 4.15
N ALA A 81 -9.72 4.80 3.37
CA ALA A 81 -9.65 6.09 2.69
C ALA A 81 -10.72 6.25 1.60
N SER A 82 -11.10 5.16 0.93
CA SER A 82 -12.21 5.15 -0.03
C SER A 82 -13.56 5.31 0.66
N TYR A 83 -13.73 4.75 1.86
CA TYR A 83 -14.97 4.84 2.66
C TYR A 83 -15.06 6.10 3.52
N ALA A 84 -13.93 6.76 3.82
CA ALA A 84 -13.86 8.07 4.48
C ALA A 84 -14.15 9.24 3.53
N HIS A 85 -14.42 8.94 2.26
CA HIS A 85 -14.96 9.87 1.28
C HIS A 85 -16.49 9.71 1.01
N PRO A 86 -17.40 9.58 2.00
CA PRO A 86 -18.81 9.78 1.77
C PRO A 86 -19.16 11.27 2.02
N LEU A 87 -19.92 11.86 1.09
CA LEU A 87 -20.67 13.13 1.24
C LEU A 87 -19.86 14.43 1.25
N LYS A 88 -19.51 14.89 0.04
CA LYS A 88 -19.70 16.32 -0.32
C LYS A 88 -20.25 16.39 -1.74
N SER A 89 -21.55 16.21 -1.90
CA SER A 89 -22.37 16.68 -3.05
C SER A 89 -23.79 16.15 -2.87
N ASP A 90 -24.59 16.81 -2.03
CA ASP A 90 -25.95 17.23 -2.38
C ASP A 90 -26.43 18.10 -1.22
N GLU A 91 -26.15 19.39 -1.33
CA GLU A 91 -26.84 20.41 -0.53
C GLU A 91 -28.16 20.66 -1.25
N PRO A 92 -29.33 20.23 -0.72
CA PRO A 92 -30.59 20.70 -1.26
C PRO A 92 -30.74 22.16 -0.85
N SER A 93 -30.39 23.07 -1.78
CA SER A 93 -30.85 24.46 -1.73
C SER A 93 -32.37 24.46 -1.66
N TYR A 94 -32.92 24.67 -0.47
CA TYR A 94 -34.32 25.04 -0.30
C TYR A 94 -34.45 26.52 -0.66
N PRO A 95 -35.23 26.90 -1.69
CA PRO A 95 -35.69 28.27 -1.79
C PRO A 95 -36.79 28.49 -0.76
N GLY A 96 -36.52 29.38 0.20
CA GLY A 96 -37.55 29.97 1.05
C GLY A 96 -38.36 30.99 0.25
N GLY A 97 -39.65 31.10 0.59
CA GLY A 97 -40.57 32.12 0.07
C GLY A 97 -41.95 31.58 -0.20
#